data_AF-A0A9E2TWE6-F1
#
_entry.id   AF-A0A9E2TWE6-F1
#
_cell.length_a   1.000
_cell.length_b   1.000
_cell.length_c   1.000
_cell.angle_alpha   90.00
_cell.angle_beta   90.00
_cell.angle_gamma   90.00
#
_symmetry.space_group_name_H-M   'P 1'
#
loop_
_entity.id
_entity.type
_entity.pdbx_description
1 polymer ?
#
loop_
_entity_poly.entity_id
_entity_poly.type
_entity_poly.pdbx_seq_one_letter_code
_entity_poly.pdbx_strand_id
1 'polypeptide(L)'
;MRPWIFGVVILLCTHFVSWSQGLTDKVSVNFKDLPLELILDSISYKSGYQFSYNSDIMPSGSLFSLSRTDIHVDSLLSILLVGTQLEYEGKDDLIIIKKVKPAGDSNAKATQFGVSGWVRDAKTQEPLVGVNVHLNGTLIGTSTDKYGNYELRKIPPGSYELVFSYVGFDVVSHPLLIKDVVTQKVNALMQVKVQELDGVELVSTRFVDKNKWDKYYKEFTVEFLGKTQNANRCAIMNPQVLNFSYDKENDVLNAEASEALIIQNQALGYKIIYELLSFNKSPESTYENGKALFVNLEPDGRKEIKKWRYNRKKGFYGSANHFFICLIEGNYYRKGYRVYEINHPSEITSQNKTLINAKNLIRETKNPYEWVLKFDDMLMIEYTKEIESPQYVLEMNSNNEMSNVISSTLLDVTPNIQRSVIELRADSVLLDRFGQVKESRGMKMMGYWAWERVGDMMPAGYDPKGDKLTTR
;
A
#
# COMPACT_ATOMS: atom_id res chain seq x y z
N MET A 1 8.91 -10.56 77.72
CA MET A 1 9.16 -10.78 76.28
C MET A 1 7.89 -11.36 75.67
N ARG A 2 7.17 -10.60 74.83
CA ARG A 2 5.93 -11.03 74.14
C ARG A 2 6.27 -11.31 72.66
N PRO A 3 5.75 -12.37 72.03
CA PRO A 3 6.08 -12.74 70.65
C PRO A 3 5.25 -11.94 69.66
N TRP A 4 5.83 -11.59 68.51
CA TRP A 4 5.14 -10.91 67.41
C TRP A 4 4.76 -11.91 66.32
N ILE A 5 3.52 -11.77 65.85
CA ILE A 5 2.82 -12.60 64.88
C ILE A 5 3.33 -12.31 63.47
N PHE A 6 3.55 -13.36 62.69
CA PHE A 6 3.79 -13.32 61.24
C PHE A 6 2.53 -12.81 60.50
N GLY A 7 2.66 -11.74 59.74
CA GLY A 7 1.67 -11.30 58.75
C GLY A 7 2.31 -11.22 57.37
N VAL A 8 1.97 -12.16 56.49
CA VAL A 8 2.35 -12.11 55.07
C VAL A 8 1.34 -11.22 54.35
N VAL A 9 1.79 -10.07 53.85
CA VAL A 9 1.00 -9.20 52.96
C VAL A 9 1.28 -9.62 51.52
N ILE A 10 0.30 -10.26 50.88
CA ILE A 10 0.29 -10.50 49.43
C ILE A 10 -0.23 -9.22 48.77
N LEU A 11 0.67 -8.44 48.16
CA LEU A 11 0.35 -7.29 47.34
C LEU A 11 -0.02 -7.79 45.93
N LEU A 12 -1.32 -8.01 45.70
CA LEU A 12 -1.90 -8.19 44.38
C LEU A 12 -1.87 -6.84 43.65
N CYS A 13 -0.88 -6.63 42.77
CA CYS A 13 -0.92 -5.56 41.79
C CYS A 13 -2.01 -5.85 40.75
N THR A 14 -3.25 -5.46 41.04
CA THR A 14 -4.28 -5.32 40.02
C THR A 14 -3.94 -4.10 39.18
N HIS A 15 -3.50 -4.31 37.94
CA HIS A 15 -3.54 -3.24 36.94
C HIS A 15 -5.00 -2.82 36.77
N PHE A 16 -5.34 -1.63 37.27
CA PHE A 16 -6.57 -0.96 36.91
C PHE A 16 -6.52 -0.69 35.40
N VAL A 17 -7.22 -1.51 34.62
CA VAL A 17 -7.65 -1.13 33.29
C VAL A 17 -8.79 -0.14 33.51
N SER A 18 -8.56 1.14 33.23
CA SER A 18 -9.66 2.11 33.17
C SER A 18 -10.48 1.79 31.92
N TRP A 19 -11.62 1.15 32.11
CA TRP A 19 -12.64 1.02 31.08
C TRP A 19 -13.27 2.41 30.89
N SER A 20 -12.96 3.11 29.80
CA SER A 20 -13.81 4.23 29.38
C SER A 20 -15.14 3.63 28.93
N GLN A 21 -16.25 4.03 29.56
CA GLN A 21 -17.57 3.68 29.04
C GLN A 21 -17.70 4.24 27.61
N GLY A 22 -18.11 3.39 26.67
CA GLY A 22 -18.07 3.71 25.24
C GLY A 22 -19.07 4.81 24.87
N LEU A 23 -18.67 5.72 23.98
CA LEU A 23 -19.53 6.72 23.36
C LEU A 23 -20.43 6.04 22.31
N THR A 24 -21.36 5.21 22.77
CA THR A 24 -22.15 4.30 21.92
C THR A 24 -23.44 4.90 21.39
N ASP A 25 -23.74 6.18 21.64
CA ASP A 25 -24.90 6.80 21.00
C ASP A 25 -24.69 6.94 19.50
N LYS A 26 -25.79 6.85 18.77
CA LYS A 26 -25.78 6.87 17.31
C LYS A 26 -26.35 8.17 16.79
N VAL A 27 -25.72 8.69 15.74
CA VAL A 27 -26.15 9.90 15.05
C VAL A 27 -26.21 9.65 13.54
N SER A 28 -27.07 10.40 12.86
CA SER A 28 -27.08 10.48 11.40
C SER A 28 -26.60 11.86 10.97
N VAL A 29 -25.54 11.89 10.17
CA VAL A 29 -24.86 13.10 9.73
C VAL A 29 -24.75 13.15 8.22
N ASN A 30 -24.93 14.34 7.67
CA ASN A 30 -24.72 14.62 6.26
C ASN A 30 -24.20 16.05 6.17
N PHE A 31 -22.89 16.19 5.98
CA PHE A 31 -22.23 17.47 5.81
C PHE A 31 -21.30 17.41 4.61
N LYS A 32 -21.21 18.55 3.92
CA LYS A 32 -20.36 18.75 2.76
C LYS A 32 -19.56 20.04 2.96
N ASP A 33 -18.25 19.92 2.86
CA ASP A 33 -17.28 21.00 2.91
C ASP A 33 -17.47 21.91 4.14
N LEU A 34 -17.62 21.31 5.33
CA LEU A 34 -17.84 22.01 6.59
C LEU A 34 -16.59 21.96 7.51
N PRO A 35 -16.27 23.05 8.25
CA PRO A 35 -15.23 23.04 9.27
C PRO A 35 -15.52 22.04 10.39
N LEU A 36 -14.46 21.45 10.96
CA LEU A 36 -14.58 20.47 12.05
C LEU A 36 -15.37 21.01 13.23
N GLU A 37 -15.17 22.27 13.61
CA GLU A 37 -15.86 22.93 14.72
C GLU A 37 -17.39 22.90 14.54
N LEU A 38 -17.88 23.29 13.35
CA LEU A 38 -19.32 23.25 13.04
C LEU A 38 -19.86 21.82 13.01
N ILE A 39 -19.03 20.86 12.63
CA ILE A 39 -19.41 19.45 12.66
C ILE A 39 -19.54 18.95 14.10
N LEU A 40 -18.58 19.27 14.98
CA LEU A 40 -18.65 18.94 16.41
C LEU A 40 -19.88 19.56 17.07
N ASP A 41 -20.24 20.81 16.74
CA ASP A 41 -21.47 21.45 17.19
C ASP A 41 -22.73 20.70 16.71
N SER A 42 -22.73 20.27 15.45
CA SER A 42 -23.85 19.49 14.90
C SER A 42 -24.01 18.12 15.57
N ILE A 43 -22.90 17.51 15.96
CA ILE A 43 -22.88 16.24 16.70
C ILE A 43 -23.38 16.48 18.11
N SER A 44 -22.92 17.55 18.78
CA SER A 44 -23.37 17.96 20.11
C SER A 44 -24.89 18.09 20.15
N TYR A 45 -25.47 18.85 19.22
CA TYR A 45 -26.91 19.06 19.13
C TYR A 45 -27.71 17.75 18.94
N LYS A 46 -27.17 16.78 18.18
CA LYS A 46 -27.87 15.53 17.86
C LYS A 46 -27.70 14.42 18.89
N SER A 47 -26.57 14.41 19.60
CA SER A 47 -26.20 13.32 20.51
C SER A 47 -26.34 13.67 21.99
N GLY A 48 -26.34 14.97 22.34
CA GLY A 48 -26.33 15.43 23.72
C GLY A 48 -24.93 15.55 24.33
N TYR A 49 -23.88 15.08 23.66
CA TYR A 49 -22.49 15.25 24.13
C TYR A 49 -22.01 16.69 23.99
N GLN A 50 -21.32 17.21 25.00
CA GLN A 50 -20.62 18.48 24.94
C GLN A 50 -19.18 18.27 24.45
N PHE A 51 -18.71 19.13 23.53
CA PHE A 51 -17.32 19.12 23.11
C PHE A 51 -16.54 20.23 23.81
N SER A 52 -15.37 19.88 24.35
CA SER A 52 -14.41 20.84 24.90
C SER A 52 -13.09 20.73 24.17
N TYR A 53 -12.54 21.86 23.74
CA TYR A 53 -11.30 21.92 23.01
C TYR A 53 -10.69 23.31 23.05
N ASN A 54 -9.39 23.39 22.74
CA ASN A 54 -8.73 24.67 22.46
C ASN A 54 -8.96 25.02 20.97
N SER A 55 -9.43 26.23 20.65
CA SER A 55 -9.61 26.65 19.25
C SER A 55 -8.30 26.62 18.45
N ASP A 56 -7.16 26.87 19.10
CA ASP A 56 -5.83 26.93 18.45
C ASP A 56 -5.31 25.57 17.96
N ILE A 57 -5.97 24.47 18.33
CA ILE A 57 -5.62 23.13 17.88
C ILE A 57 -6.50 22.66 16.72
N MET A 58 -7.57 23.38 16.38
CA MET A 58 -8.47 22.99 15.31
C MET A 58 -7.84 23.25 13.93
N PRO A 59 -8.02 22.34 12.97
CA PRO A 59 -7.44 22.49 11.64
C PRO A 59 -8.13 23.64 10.89
N SER A 60 -7.47 24.81 10.85
CA SER A 60 -7.97 25.99 10.13
C SER A 60 -7.89 25.77 8.61
N GLY A 61 -9.01 25.95 7.91
CA GLY A 61 -9.10 25.81 6.45
C GLY A 61 -9.33 24.38 5.94
N SER A 62 -9.29 23.36 6.80
CA SER A 62 -9.70 22.00 6.43
C SER A 62 -11.22 21.88 6.45
N LEU A 63 -11.77 21.45 5.32
CA LEU A 63 -13.21 21.20 5.16
C LEU A 63 -13.46 19.70 5.09
N PHE A 64 -14.48 19.24 5.79
CA PHE A 64 -14.82 17.83 5.92
C PHE A 64 -16.15 17.57 5.22
N SER A 65 -16.20 16.42 4.54
CA SER A 65 -17.37 15.92 3.83
C SER A 65 -17.64 14.48 4.27
N LEU A 66 -18.81 14.21 4.85
CA LEU A 66 -19.21 12.87 5.28
C LEU A 66 -20.74 12.75 5.30
N SER A 67 -21.23 11.63 4.77
CA SER A 67 -22.62 11.23 4.87
C SER A 67 -22.71 9.82 5.45
N ARG A 68 -23.30 9.70 6.63
CA ARG A 68 -23.47 8.44 7.38
C ARG A 68 -24.78 8.47 8.16
N THR A 69 -25.51 7.38 8.12
CA THR A 69 -26.71 7.14 8.92
C THR A 69 -26.40 6.16 10.03
N ASP A 70 -26.93 6.40 11.22
CA ASP A 70 -26.86 5.47 12.37
C ASP A 70 -25.42 5.08 12.78
N ILE A 71 -24.49 6.05 12.76
CA ILE A 71 -23.09 5.85 13.15
C ILE A 71 -22.87 6.20 14.62
N HIS A 72 -22.07 5.39 15.34
CA HIS A 72 -21.67 5.69 16.71
C HIS A 72 -20.81 6.96 16.79
N VAL A 73 -20.99 7.75 17.85
CA VAL A 73 -20.26 9.01 18.03
C VAL A 73 -18.74 8.79 18.11
N ASP A 74 -18.27 7.73 18.78
CA ASP A 74 -16.85 7.35 18.79
C ASP A 74 -16.25 7.13 17.39
N SER A 75 -17.02 6.47 16.53
CA SER A 75 -16.64 6.06 15.19
C SER A 75 -16.65 7.26 14.26
N LEU A 76 -17.65 8.14 14.42
CA LEU A 76 -17.71 9.41 13.74
C LEU A 76 -16.53 10.31 14.09
N LEU A 77 -16.17 10.43 15.37
CA LEU A 77 -15.00 11.19 15.81
C LEU A 77 -13.70 10.56 15.32
N SER A 78 -13.61 9.23 15.34
CA SER A 78 -12.43 8.53 14.80
C SER A 78 -12.23 8.85 13.33
N ILE A 79 -13.29 8.89 12.52
CA ILE A 79 -13.22 9.30 11.10
C ILE A 79 -12.81 10.76 10.95
N LEU A 80 -13.43 11.65 11.73
CA LEU A 80 -13.22 13.10 11.63
C LEU A 80 -11.81 13.54 12.07
N LEU A 81 -11.22 12.85 13.04
CA LEU A 81 -9.92 13.20 13.58
C LEU A 81 -8.74 12.47 12.91
N VAL A 82 -9.02 11.55 11.97
CA VAL A 82 -7.94 10.92 11.18
C VAL A 82 -7.17 11.99 10.41
N GLY A 83 -5.85 12.02 10.60
CA GLY A 83 -4.96 12.95 9.89
C GLY A 83 -4.92 14.37 10.44
N THR A 84 -5.68 14.69 11.50
CA THR A 84 -5.72 16.04 12.09
C THR A 84 -4.76 16.25 13.26
N GLN A 85 -4.02 15.21 13.68
CA GLN A 85 -3.20 15.18 14.91
C GLN A 85 -3.99 15.41 16.20
N LEU A 86 -5.32 15.24 16.14
CA LEU A 86 -6.22 15.32 17.28
C LEU A 86 -6.62 13.93 17.74
N GLU A 87 -6.79 13.78 19.05
CA GLU A 87 -7.46 12.64 19.68
C GLU A 87 -8.61 13.17 20.54
N TYR A 88 -9.54 12.30 20.88
CA TYR A 88 -10.61 12.61 21.82
C TYR A 88 -10.51 11.74 23.06
N GLU A 89 -10.99 12.27 24.18
CA GLU A 89 -11.19 11.53 25.42
C GLU A 89 -12.62 11.79 25.90
N GLY A 90 -13.39 10.72 26.08
CA GLY A 90 -14.76 10.81 26.60
C GLY A 90 -14.78 10.66 28.12
N LYS A 91 -15.51 11.56 28.80
CA LYS A 91 -15.82 11.47 30.22
C LYS A 91 -17.27 11.88 30.44
N ASP A 92 -18.12 10.90 30.73
CA ASP A 92 -19.58 11.08 30.85
C ASP A 92 -20.13 11.74 29.56
N ASP A 93 -20.86 12.84 29.67
CA ASP A 93 -21.41 13.58 28.52
C ASP A 93 -20.41 14.58 27.90
N LEU A 94 -19.19 14.69 28.43
CA LEU A 94 -18.16 15.63 27.95
C LEU A 94 -17.09 14.90 27.12
N ILE A 95 -16.89 15.35 25.88
CA ILE A 95 -15.86 14.87 24.97
C ILE A 95 -14.78 15.94 24.83
N ILE A 96 -13.56 15.62 25.24
CA ILE A 96 -12.42 16.54 25.18
C ILE A 96 -11.60 16.22 23.92
N ILE A 97 -11.50 17.18 22.98
CA ILE A 97 -10.59 17.08 21.84
C ILE A 97 -9.26 17.71 22.23
N LYS A 98 -8.17 16.94 22.07
CA LYS A 98 -6.82 17.36 22.44
C LYS A 98 -5.83 16.95 21.36
N LYS A 99 -4.69 17.63 21.30
CA LYS A 99 -3.56 17.17 20.47
C LYS A 99 -3.06 15.84 21.01
N VAL A 100 -2.78 14.90 20.11
CA VAL A 100 -2.06 13.68 20.44
C VAL A 100 -0.74 14.08 21.11
N LYS A 101 -0.57 13.72 22.38
CA LYS A 101 0.71 13.95 23.05
C LYS A 101 1.74 13.02 22.42
N PRO A 102 2.90 13.52 21.93
CA PRO A 102 4.02 12.62 21.66
C PRO A 102 4.33 11.89 22.96
N ALA A 103 4.31 10.56 22.93
CA ALA A 103 4.54 9.75 24.12
C ALA A 103 5.88 10.13 24.75
N GLY A 104 5.82 10.84 25.88
CA GLY A 104 6.97 11.22 26.69
C GLY A 104 7.31 10.11 27.68
N ASP A 105 8.45 9.47 27.43
CA ASP A 105 9.32 8.65 28.27
C ASP A 105 8.75 8.00 29.55
N SER A 106 8.59 6.67 29.47
CA SER A 106 8.98 5.80 30.57
C SER A 106 10.25 5.05 30.16
N ASN A 107 11.22 5.02 31.08
CA ASN A 107 12.54 4.41 30.95
C ASN A 107 12.51 2.97 30.43
N ALA A 108 12.51 2.83 29.12
CA ALA A 108 13.17 1.76 28.40
C ALA A 108 13.83 2.44 27.20
N LYS A 109 15.17 2.37 27.10
CA LYS A 109 15.86 2.55 25.81
C LYS A 109 15.38 1.43 24.90
N ALA A 110 14.16 1.56 24.38
CA ALA A 110 13.69 0.74 23.28
C ALA A 110 14.51 1.17 22.08
N THR A 111 15.22 0.20 21.54
CA THR A 111 16.04 0.27 20.34
C THR A 111 15.19 0.76 19.16
N GLN A 112 14.94 2.06 19.04
CA GLN A 112 13.96 2.60 18.10
C GLN A 112 14.66 3.21 16.90
N PHE A 113 14.88 2.37 15.91
CA PHE A 113 15.22 2.77 14.54
C PHE A 113 14.15 3.74 14.00
N GLY A 114 14.59 4.84 13.41
CA GLY A 114 13.69 5.87 12.90
C GLY A 114 14.32 6.76 11.84
N VAL A 115 13.49 7.60 11.23
CA VAL A 115 13.90 8.66 10.32
C VAL A 115 13.11 9.91 10.66
N SER A 116 13.75 11.06 10.60
CA SER A 116 13.09 12.34 10.74
C SER A 116 13.71 13.36 9.80
N GLY A 117 13.06 14.50 9.64
CA GLY A 117 13.59 15.60 8.86
C GLY A 117 12.55 16.64 8.61
N TRP A 118 12.81 17.48 7.62
CA TRP A 118 11.86 18.48 7.14
C TRP A 118 11.64 18.38 5.64
N VAL A 119 10.51 18.91 5.18
CA VAL A 119 10.16 19.04 3.78
C VAL A 119 9.81 20.49 3.48
N ARG A 120 10.36 21.02 2.39
CA ARG A 120 10.15 22.41 1.96
C ARG A 120 9.94 22.49 0.45
N ASP A 121 9.33 23.58 0.01
CA ASP A 121 9.28 23.95 -1.40
C ASP A 121 10.70 24.29 -1.87
N ALA A 122 11.13 23.70 -3.00
CA ALA A 122 12.48 23.89 -3.52
C ALA A 122 12.77 25.34 -3.95
N LYS A 123 11.74 26.08 -4.39
CA LYS A 123 11.83 27.45 -4.89
C LYS A 123 11.64 28.47 -3.78
N THR A 124 10.58 28.37 -2.99
CA THR A 124 10.25 29.38 -1.94
C THR A 124 10.98 29.10 -0.63
N GLN A 125 11.49 27.88 -0.43
CA GLN A 125 12.06 27.40 0.83
C GLN A 125 11.05 27.38 2.00
N GLU A 126 9.76 27.57 1.72
CA GLU A 126 8.70 27.51 2.72
C GLU A 126 8.46 26.06 3.18
N PRO A 127 8.14 25.85 4.46
CA PRO A 127 7.79 24.53 4.96
C PRO A 127 6.50 24.02 4.32
N LEU A 128 6.53 22.77 3.83
CA LEU A 128 5.36 22.13 3.25
C LEU A 128 4.62 21.33 4.32
N VAL A 129 3.38 21.72 4.59
CA VAL A 129 2.50 21.12 5.61
C VAL A 129 1.66 20.00 5.01
N GLY A 130 1.60 18.85 5.69
CA GLY A 130 0.76 17.72 5.26
C GLY A 130 1.36 16.90 4.11
N VAL A 131 2.65 17.01 3.82
CA VAL A 131 3.34 16.12 2.87
C VAL A 131 3.27 14.69 3.38
N ASN A 132 2.84 13.75 2.54
CA ASN A 132 2.86 12.33 2.86
C ASN A 132 4.30 11.82 2.83
N VAL A 133 4.80 11.29 3.95
CA VAL A 133 6.14 10.71 4.07
C VAL A 133 6.03 9.24 4.45
N HIS A 134 6.48 8.33 3.59
CA HIS A 134 6.29 6.90 3.81
C HIS A 134 7.41 6.02 3.26
N LEU A 135 7.49 4.79 3.77
CA LEU A 135 8.35 3.75 3.18
C LEU A 135 7.55 2.99 2.13
N ASN A 136 8.03 3.04 0.88
CA ASN A 136 7.35 2.47 -0.28
C ASN A 136 6.96 1.00 -0.04
N GLY A 137 5.73 0.66 -0.40
CA GLY A 137 5.15 -0.66 -0.30
C GLY A 137 4.84 -1.13 1.12
N THR A 138 5.06 -0.32 2.17
CA THR A 138 4.83 -0.75 3.56
C THR A 138 3.58 -0.12 4.17
N LEU A 139 3.31 -0.42 5.45
CA LEU A 139 2.33 0.30 6.28
C LEU A 139 2.91 1.50 7.04
N ILE A 140 4.19 1.81 6.83
CA ILE A 140 4.94 2.78 7.64
C ILE A 140 4.94 4.12 6.92
N GLY A 141 4.16 5.06 7.45
CA GLY A 141 4.05 6.42 6.93
C GLY A 141 3.60 7.42 7.99
N THR A 142 3.80 8.70 7.69
CA THR A 142 3.41 9.85 8.49
C THR A 142 3.14 11.04 7.56
N SER A 143 2.80 12.19 8.12
CA SER A 143 2.74 13.45 7.40
C SER A 143 3.59 14.54 8.07
N THR A 144 3.97 15.56 7.30
CA THR A 144 4.67 16.72 7.86
C THR A 144 3.74 17.60 8.70
N ASP A 145 4.28 18.17 9.77
CA ASP A 145 3.61 19.13 10.64
C ASP A 145 3.55 20.54 10.03
N LYS A 146 3.00 21.50 10.78
CA LYS A 146 2.88 22.91 10.37
C LYS A 146 4.21 23.64 10.09
N TYR A 147 5.33 23.04 10.49
CA TYR A 147 6.69 23.55 10.25
C TYR A 147 7.42 22.71 9.19
N GLY A 148 6.72 21.80 8.51
CA GLY A 148 7.28 20.91 7.50
C GLY A 148 8.09 19.75 8.10
N ASN A 149 8.09 19.54 9.42
CA ASN A 149 8.87 18.47 10.05
C ASN A 149 8.09 17.15 10.06
N TYR A 150 8.79 16.03 9.98
CA TYR A 150 8.20 14.70 10.09
C TYR A 150 9.09 13.76 10.92
N GLU A 151 8.48 12.69 11.42
CA GLU A 151 9.19 11.59 12.08
C GLU A 151 8.48 10.25 11.85
N LEU A 152 9.27 9.25 11.44
CA LEU A 152 8.91 7.84 11.36
C LEU A 152 9.69 7.07 12.43
N ARG A 153 8.99 6.33 13.28
CA ARG A 153 9.57 5.57 14.39
C ARG A 153 9.30 4.08 14.22
N LYS A 154 10.10 3.25 14.91
CA LYS A 154 9.95 1.78 14.96
C LYS A 154 10.07 1.12 13.57
N ILE A 155 10.96 1.66 12.74
CA ILE A 155 11.21 1.10 11.41
C ILE A 155 12.04 -0.18 11.56
N PRO A 156 11.60 -1.34 11.07
CA PRO A 156 12.43 -2.54 11.11
C PRO A 156 13.76 -2.32 10.35
N PRO A 157 14.87 -2.97 10.74
CA PRO A 157 16.08 -2.92 9.95
C PRO A 157 15.85 -3.45 8.54
N GLY A 158 16.39 -2.77 7.54
CA GLY A 158 16.08 -3.06 6.15
C GLY A 158 16.60 -1.97 5.21
N SER A 159 16.50 -2.25 3.92
CA SER A 159 16.66 -1.22 2.90
C SER A 159 15.29 -0.87 2.35
N TYR A 160 15.01 0.43 2.28
CA TYR A 160 13.72 0.99 1.92
C TYR A 160 13.91 2.12 0.91
N GLU A 161 12.81 2.58 0.37
CA GLU A 161 12.70 3.84 -0.33
C GLU A 161 11.77 4.75 0.47
N LEU A 162 12.31 5.88 0.96
CA LEU A 162 11.55 6.91 1.65
C LEU A 162 10.96 7.86 0.62
N VAL A 163 9.64 7.92 0.55
CA VAL A 163 8.88 8.64 -0.46
C VAL A 163 8.20 9.85 0.18
N PHE A 164 8.36 11.00 -0.46
CA PHE A 164 7.69 12.26 -0.16
C PHE A 164 6.73 12.58 -1.30
N SER A 165 5.45 12.73 -0.98
CA SER A 165 4.42 13.07 -1.95
C SER A 165 3.50 14.16 -1.44
N TYR A 166 3.15 15.09 -2.33
CA TYR A 166 2.31 16.23 -2.03
C TYR A 166 1.57 16.69 -3.29
N VAL A 167 0.32 17.10 -3.12
CA VAL A 167 -0.55 17.50 -4.23
C VAL A 167 0.07 18.68 -4.97
N GLY A 168 0.22 18.54 -6.30
CA GLY A 168 0.83 19.58 -7.14
C GLY A 168 2.35 19.63 -7.11
N PHE A 169 3.02 18.66 -6.48
CA PHE A 169 4.49 18.56 -6.46
C PHE A 169 4.96 17.23 -7.04
N ASP A 170 6.19 17.21 -7.53
CA ASP A 170 6.84 15.98 -7.96
C ASP A 170 7.18 15.09 -6.77
N VAL A 171 6.98 13.78 -6.96
CA VAL A 171 7.33 12.77 -5.96
C VAL A 171 8.84 12.72 -5.80
N VAL A 172 9.31 12.81 -4.56
CA VAL A 172 10.73 12.69 -4.22
C VAL A 172 10.95 11.37 -3.50
N SER A 173 11.86 10.54 -4.00
CA SER A 173 12.27 9.28 -3.37
C SER A 173 13.72 9.34 -2.91
N HIS A 174 14.00 8.82 -1.72
CA HIS A 174 15.36 8.64 -1.20
C HIS A 174 15.61 7.18 -0.80
N PRO A 175 16.70 6.55 -1.26
CA PRO A 175 17.10 5.25 -0.73
C PRO A 175 17.46 5.40 0.75
N LEU A 176 16.91 4.52 1.58
CA LEU A 176 17.07 4.55 3.02
C LEU A 176 17.58 3.19 3.51
N LEU A 177 18.61 3.22 4.34
CA LEU A 177 19.20 2.01 4.90
C LEU A 177 19.15 2.05 6.43
N ILE A 178 18.27 1.27 7.03
CA ILE A 178 18.13 1.16 8.48
C ILE A 178 19.00 -0.02 8.98
N LYS A 179 20.15 0.29 9.57
CA LYS A 179 21.09 -0.68 10.17
C LYS A 179 21.26 -0.49 11.68
N ASP A 180 21.31 0.76 12.13
CA ASP A 180 21.64 1.13 13.51
C ASP A 180 20.48 1.83 14.20
N VAL A 181 20.48 1.79 15.53
CA VAL A 181 19.43 2.29 16.45
C VAL A 181 19.32 3.83 16.47
N VAL A 182 19.87 4.50 15.47
CA VAL A 182 19.93 5.96 15.40
C VAL A 182 18.84 6.45 14.46
N THR A 183 18.11 7.48 14.89
CA THR A 183 17.20 8.20 14.01
C THR A 183 18.00 8.94 12.94
N GLN A 184 17.85 8.54 11.68
CA GLN A 184 18.50 9.21 10.55
C GLN A 184 17.80 10.53 10.23
N LYS A 185 18.55 11.50 9.71
CA LYS A 185 18.02 12.78 9.24
C LYS A 185 18.00 12.79 7.72
N VAL A 186 16.79 12.87 7.14
CA VAL A 186 16.60 12.98 5.69
C VAL A 186 15.67 14.16 5.42
N ASN A 187 16.17 15.19 4.75
CA ASN A 187 15.36 16.34 4.38
C ASN A 187 15.01 16.27 2.89
N ALA A 188 13.90 16.90 2.50
CA ALA A 188 13.48 16.93 1.11
C ALA A 188 13.12 18.36 0.66
N LEU A 189 13.50 18.68 -0.58
CA LEU A 189 13.03 19.85 -1.31
C LEU A 189 12.14 19.35 -2.44
N MET A 190 10.87 19.75 -2.44
CA MET A 190 9.91 19.33 -3.46
C MET A 190 9.72 20.43 -4.51
N GLN A 191 9.65 20.03 -5.78
CA GLN A 191 9.41 20.93 -6.89
C GLN A 191 7.94 20.87 -7.29
N VAL A 192 7.36 22.02 -7.64
CA VAL A 192 5.99 22.07 -8.18
C VAL A 192 5.97 21.32 -9.50
N LYS A 193 5.02 20.39 -9.63
CA LYS A 193 4.83 19.60 -10.83
C LYS A 193 4.28 20.49 -11.94
N VAL A 194 5.03 20.65 -13.03
CA VAL A 194 4.59 21.37 -14.23
C VAL A 194 4.03 20.33 -15.20
N GLN A 195 2.74 20.45 -15.54
CA GLN A 195 2.16 19.65 -16.63
C GLN A 195 2.56 20.27 -17.97
N GLU A 196 3.38 19.55 -18.73
CA GLU A 196 3.63 19.88 -20.13
C GLU A 196 2.46 19.37 -20.99
N LEU A 197 1.84 20.26 -21.75
CA LEU A 197 0.77 19.92 -22.69
C LEU A 197 1.42 19.57 -24.04
N ASP A 198 1.95 18.36 -24.16
CA ASP A 198 2.36 17.86 -25.48
C ASP A 198 1.15 17.60 -26.37
N GLY A 199 1.36 17.63 -27.69
CA GLY A 199 0.33 17.57 -28.75
C GLY A 199 -0.48 16.27 -28.86
N VAL A 200 -0.61 15.50 -27.78
CA VAL A 200 -1.42 14.28 -27.68
C VAL A 200 -2.88 14.66 -27.41
N GLU A 201 -3.84 13.84 -27.88
CA GLU A 201 -5.26 14.01 -27.52
C GLU A 201 -5.43 13.74 -26.01
N LEU A 202 -5.42 14.81 -25.23
CA LEU A 202 -5.62 14.76 -23.79
C LEU A 202 -7.10 14.64 -23.46
N VAL A 203 -7.46 13.59 -22.73
CA VAL A 203 -8.82 13.29 -22.25
C VAL A 203 -8.82 13.44 -20.73
N SER A 204 -9.34 14.56 -20.24
CA SER A 204 -9.42 14.85 -18.80
C SER A 204 -10.86 14.92 -18.33
N THR A 205 -11.09 14.72 -17.04
CA THR A 205 -12.42 14.96 -16.44
C THR A 205 -12.88 16.42 -16.58
N ARG A 206 -11.95 17.36 -16.75
CA ARG A 206 -12.20 18.81 -16.85
C ARG A 206 -12.46 19.30 -18.28
N PHE A 207 -12.02 18.54 -19.29
CA PHE A 207 -12.19 18.87 -20.70
C PHE A 207 -12.47 17.59 -21.52
N VAL A 208 -13.67 17.50 -22.11
CA VAL A 208 -14.09 16.65 -23.26
C VAL A 208 -14.60 15.22 -22.98
N ASP A 209 -15.70 14.89 -23.70
CA ASP A 209 -16.35 13.59 -23.96
C ASP A 209 -16.33 12.53 -22.83
N LYS A 210 -17.32 12.63 -21.93
CA LYS A 210 -17.55 11.67 -20.85
C LYS A 210 -17.54 10.20 -21.32
N ASN A 211 -18.00 9.90 -22.54
CA ASN A 211 -18.00 8.54 -23.05
C ASN A 211 -16.58 8.00 -23.27
N LYS A 212 -15.66 8.84 -23.76
CA LYS A 212 -14.25 8.46 -23.94
C LYS A 212 -13.56 8.27 -22.59
N TRP A 213 -13.76 9.20 -21.65
CA TRP A 213 -13.15 9.07 -20.32
C TRP A 213 -13.65 7.80 -19.62
N ASP A 214 -14.96 7.52 -19.65
CA ASP A 214 -15.53 6.31 -19.06
C ASP A 214 -14.98 5.01 -19.70
N LYS A 215 -14.70 5.04 -21.02
CA LYS A 215 -14.03 3.93 -21.71
C LYS A 215 -12.61 3.72 -21.18
N TYR A 216 -11.80 4.78 -21.18
CA TYR A 216 -10.39 4.69 -20.75
C TYR A 216 -10.26 4.38 -19.27
N TYR A 217 -11.15 4.90 -18.43
CA TYR A 217 -11.18 4.55 -17.01
C TYR A 217 -11.51 3.06 -16.78
N LYS A 218 -12.44 2.49 -17.54
CA LYS A 218 -12.72 1.03 -17.47
C LYS A 218 -11.51 0.21 -17.90
N GLU A 219 -10.84 0.59 -18.98
CA GLU A 219 -9.63 -0.08 -19.45
C GLU A 219 -8.49 0.04 -18.43
N PHE A 220 -8.23 1.26 -17.95
CA PHE A 220 -7.26 1.53 -16.89
C PHE A 220 -7.53 0.71 -15.64
N THR A 221 -8.76 0.69 -15.12
CA THR A 221 -9.07 -0.04 -13.88
C THR A 221 -8.83 -1.55 -14.02
N VAL A 222 -9.16 -2.13 -15.17
CA VAL A 222 -8.88 -3.54 -15.47
C VAL A 222 -7.38 -3.82 -15.50
N GLU A 223 -6.62 -2.97 -16.18
CA GLU A 223 -5.18 -3.16 -16.39
C GLU A 223 -4.32 -2.78 -15.17
N PHE A 224 -4.80 -1.83 -14.36
CA PHE A 224 -4.14 -1.33 -13.16
C PHE A 224 -4.48 -2.18 -11.92
N LEU A 225 -5.77 -2.44 -11.66
CA LEU A 225 -6.18 -3.23 -10.49
C LEU A 225 -6.10 -4.74 -10.75
N GLY A 226 -6.20 -5.19 -12.00
CA GLY A 226 -6.31 -6.60 -12.36
C GLY A 226 -7.75 -7.09 -12.38
N LYS A 227 -7.93 -8.40 -12.62
CA LYS A 227 -9.25 -9.03 -12.81
C LYS A 227 -9.56 -10.15 -11.82
N THR A 228 -8.71 -10.30 -10.80
CA THR A 228 -8.84 -11.35 -9.80
C THR A 228 -10.04 -11.13 -8.88
N GLN A 229 -10.34 -12.12 -8.03
CA GLN A 229 -11.38 -11.96 -7.00
C GLN A 229 -11.07 -10.85 -6.00
N ASN A 230 -9.78 -10.57 -5.74
CA ASN A 230 -9.38 -9.48 -4.86
C ASN A 230 -9.51 -8.13 -5.59
N ALA A 231 -9.07 -8.05 -6.84
CA ALA A 231 -9.22 -6.88 -7.69
C ALA A 231 -10.69 -6.45 -7.88
N ASN A 232 -11.60 -7.41 -8.06
CA ASN A 232 -13.05 -7.17 -8.17
C ASN A 232 -13.68 -6.55 -6.91
N ARG A 233 -12.95 -6.52 -5.78
CA ARG A 233 -13.35 -5.85 -4.53
C ARG A 233 -12.49 -4.62 -4.23
N CYS A 234 -11.78 -4.12 -5.23
CA CYS A 234 -11.08 -2.85 -5.18
C CYS A 234 -11.94 -1.74 -5.78
N ALA A 235 -11.84 -0.54 -5.22
CA ALA A 235 -12.43 0.68 -5.77
C ALA A 235 -11.45 1.83 -5.67
N ILE A 236 -11.28 2.60 -6.75
CA ILE A 236 -10.57 3.88 -6.72
C ILE A 236 -11.58 4.93 -6.23
N MET A 237 -11.28 5.55 -5.09
CA MET A 237 -12.20 6.44 -4.38
C MET A 237 -12.17 7.87 -4.90
N ASN A 238 -11.10 8.24 -5.60
CA ASN A 238 -10.89 9.57 -6.18
C ASN A 238 -10.57 9.50 -7.69
N PRO A 239 -11.37 8.82 -8.52
CA PRO A 239 -11.02 8.58 -9.92
C PRO A 239 -10.92 9.87 -10.74
N GLN A 240 -11.51 10.97 -10.28
CA GLN A 240 -11.45 12.28 -10.92
C GLN A 240 -10.04 12.89 -11.02
N VAL A 241 -9.08 12.38 -10.24
CA VAL A 241 -7.68 12.86 -10.28
C VAL A 241 -6.90 12.30 -11.47
N LEU A 242 -7.47 11.31 -12.18
CA LEU A 242 -6.91 10.67 -13.36
C LEU A 242 -7.17 11.50 -14.62
N ASN A 243 -6.10 11.69 -15.38
CA ASN A 243 -6.13 12.19 -16.74
C ASN A 243 -5.60 11.09 -17.66
N PHE A 244 -6.26 10.92 -18.80
CA PHE A 244 -5.85 9.97 -19.81
C PHE A 244 -5.34 10.71 -21.04
N SER A 245 -4.35 10.14 -21.70
CA SER A 245 -3.97 10.55 -23.06
C SER A 245 -3.87 9.30 -23.90
N TYR A 246 -4.26 9.42 -25.17
CA TYR A 246 -4.23 8.28 -26.08
C TYR A 246 -3.42 8.62 -27.32
N ASP A 247 -2.33 7.89 -27.50
CA ASP A 247 -1.50 7.94 -28.69
C ASP A 247 -2.11 7.00 -29.74
N LYS A 248 -2.74 7.60 -30.75
CA LYS A 248 -3.38 6.88 -31.85
C LYS A 248 -2.40 6.21 -32.78
N GLU A 249 -1.18 6.75 -32.92
CA GLU A 249 -0.19 6.23 -33.86
C GLU A 249 0.37 4.89 -33.34
N ASN A 250 0.59 4.81 -32.03
CA ASN A 250 1.17 3.64 -31.38
C ASN A 250 0.16 2.75 -30.65
N ASP A 251 -1.13 3.11 -30.67
CA ASP A 251 -2.22 2.45 -29.90
C ASP A 251 -1.91 2.35 -28.40
N VAL A 252 -1.45 3.46 -27.81
CA VAL A 252 -1.04 3.51 -26.40
C VAL A 252 -1.99 4.37 -25.58
N LEU A 253 -2.62 3.77 -24.56
CA LEU A 253 -3.34 4.49 -23.52
C LEU A 253 -2.39 4.83 -22.37
N ASN A 254 -2.20 6.11 -22.11
CA ASN A 254 -1.46 6.60 -20.96
C ASN A 254 -2.41 7.11 -19.88
N ALA A 255 -2.00 6.98 -18.62
CA ALA A 255 -2.71 7.56 -17.49
C ALA A 255 -1.74 8.28 -16.56
N GLU A 256 -2.16 9.45 -16.13
CA GLU A 256 -1.48 10.26 -15.13
C GLU A 256 -2.44 10.63 -14.01
N ALA A 257 -1.92 10.78 -12.80
CA ALA A 257 -2.68 11.26 -11.67
C ALA A 257 -2.13 12.62 -11.20
N SER A 258 -3.06 13.54 -10.92
CA SER A 258 -2.75 14.84 -10.31
C SER A 258 -2.51 14.74 -8.80
N GLU A 259 -2.96 13.65 -8.18
CA GLU A 259 -2.83 13.31 -6.76
C GLU A 259 -2.68 11.79 -6.63
N ALA A 260 -2.26 11.32 -5.46
CA ALA A 260 -2.23 9.89 -5.16
C ALA A 260 -3.62 9.25 -5.35
N LEU A 261 -3.67 8.07 -5.97
CA LEU A 261 -4.88 7.27 -6.04
C LEU A 261 -5.19 6.66 -4.68
N ILE A 262 -6.44 6.78 -4.24
CA ILE A 262 -6.93 6.16 -3.01
C ILE A 262 -7.71 4.91 -3.39
N ILE A 263 -7.07 3.75 -3.23
CA ILE A 263 -7.64 2.46 -3.62
C ILE A 263 -8.12 1.76 -2.35
N GLN A 264 -9.41 1.43 -2.29
CA GLN A 264 -9.99 0.68 -1.19
C GLN A 264 -10.14 -0.79 -1.59
N ASN A 265 -9.32 -1.66 -1.00
CA ASN A 265 -9.34 -3.10 -1.24
C ASN A 265 -10.11 -3.81 -0.11
N GLN A 266 -11.39 -4.07 -0.36
CA GLN A 266 -12.28 -4.75 0.58
C GLN A 266 -12.06 -6.27 0.67
N ALA A 267 -11.29 -6.84 -0.28
CA ALA A 267 -10.91 -8.24 -0.20
C ALA A 267 -9.79 -8.49 0.79
N LEU A 268 -8.81 -7.59 0.83
CA LEU A 268 -7.62 -7.69 1.66
C LEU A 268 -7.70 -6.82 2.91
N GLY A 269 -8.69 -5.92 3.04
CA GLY A 269 -8.80 -5.05 4.20
C GLY A 269 -7.71 -3.99 4.23
N TYR A 270 -7.37 -3.44 3.06
CA TYR A 270 -6.37 -2.39 2.93
C TYR A 270 -6.96 -1.18 2.20
N LYS A 271 -6.58 0.01 2.64
CA LYS A 271 -6.54 1.21 1.81
C LYS A 271 -5.11 1.34 1.28
N ILE A 272 -4.95 1.51 -0.02
CA ILE A 272 -3.67 1.74 -0.68
C ILE A 272 -3.69 3.18 -1.19
N ILE A 273 -2.74 3.98 -0.70
CA ILE A 273 -2.45 5.31 -1.23
C ILE A 273 -1.34 5.11 -2.26
N TYR A 274 -1.63 5.39 -3.52
CA TYR A 274 -0.78 5.00 -4.65
C TYR A 274 -0.37 6.20 -5.49
N GLU A 275 0.92 6.54 -5.47
CA GLU A 275 1.52 7.55 -6.33
C GLU A 275 1.77 6.96 -7.71
N LEU A 276 0.88 7.27 -8.67
CA LEU A 276 1.04 6.82 -10.05
C LEU A 276 2.12 7.66 -10.75
N LEU A 277 3.30 7.08 -10.97
CA LEU A 277 4.41 7.75 -11.64
C LEU A 277 4.31 7.61 -13.17
N SER A 278 3.83 6.47 -13.64
CA SER A 278 3.60 6.22 -15.07
C SER A 278 2.69 5.02 -15.28
N PHE A 279 1.76 5.14 -16.22
CA PHE A 279 0.96 4.05 -16.73
C PHE A 279 0.90 4.15 -18.25
N ASN A 280 1.20 3.06 -18.94
CA ASN A 280 1.03 2.96 -20.38
C ASN A 280 0.56 1.55 -20.74
N LYS A 281 -0.56 1.47 -21.46
CA LYS A 281 -1.09 0.24 -22.03
C LYS A 281 -0.94 0.29 -23.54
N SER A 282 -0.14 -0.62 -24.10
CA SER A 282 -0.05 -0.89 -25.53
C SER A 282 -0.82 -2.18 -25.86
N PRO A 283 -0.92 -2.58 -27.14
CA PRO A 283 -1.50 -3.88 -27.51
C PRO A 283 -0.67 -5.07 -27.01
N GLU A 284 0.64 -4.87 -26.79
CA GLU A 284 1.54 -5.94 -26.37
C GLU A 284 1.60 -6.12 -24.86
N SER A 285 1.50 -5.02 -24.10
CA SER A 285 1.59 -5.08 -22.64
C SER A 285 1.11 -3.80 -21.95
N THR A 286 0.73 -3.96 -20.68
CA THR A 286 0.54 -2.85 -19.76
C THR A 286 1.73 -2.72 -18.83
N TYR A 287 2.36 -1.54 -18.86
CA TYR A 287 3.36 -1.12 -17.90
C TYR A 287 2.77 -0.12 -16.91
N GLU A 288 3.13 -0.32 -15.65
CA GLU A 288 2.68 0.46 -14.51
C GLU A 288 3.87 0.64 -13.57
N ASN A 289 4.03 1.84 -13.03
CA ASN A 289 4.99 2.12 -11.98
C ASN A 289 4.48 3.20 -11.04
N GLY A 290 4.65 2.94 -9.75
CA GLY A 290 4.25 3.86 -8.70
C GLY A 290 4.85 3.55 -7.34
N LYS A 291 4.42 4.32 -6.34
CA LYS A 291 4.82 4.17 -4.94
C LYS A 291 3.59 3.98 -4.08
N ALA A 292 3.62 3.01 -3.17
CA ALA A 292 2.45 2.63 -2.40
C ALA A 292 2.65 2.82 -0.89
N LEU A 293 1.61 3.30 -0.22
CA LEU A 293 1.45 3.24 1.23
C LEU A 293 0.19 2.46 1.55
N PHE A 294 0.33 1.42 2.38
CA PHE A 294 -0.78 0.62 2.86
C PHE A 294 -1.30 1.14 4.20
N VAL A 295 -2.60 1.09 4.39
CA VAL A 295 -3.27 1.36 5.66
C VAL A 295 -4.27 0.24 5.89
N ASN A 296 -4.29 -0.36 7.09
CA ASN A 296 -5.32 -1.34 7.42
C ASN A 296 -6.69 -0.65 7.42
N LEU A 297 -7.69 -1.30 6.83
CA LEU A 297 -9.08 -0.96 7.09
C LEU A 297 -9.48 -1.50 8.46
N GLU A 298 -10.43 -0.83 9.10
CA GLU A 298 -11.06 -1.36 10.30
C GLU A 298 -12.11 -2.41 9.88
N PRO A 299 -12.06 -3.63 10.44
CA PRO A 299 -13.01 -4.67 10.10
C PRO A 299 -14.35 -4.47 10.79
N ASP A 300 -15.45 -4.73 10.08
CA ASP A 300 -16.82 -4.69 10.62
C ASP A 300 -17.09 -5.85 11.63
N GLY A 301 -16.19 -6.83 11.70
CA GLY A 301 -16.23 -7.85 12.74
C GLY A 301 -15.40 -9.11 12.46
N ARG A 302 -15.54 -10.11 13.33
CA ARG A 302 -14.71 -11.34 13.32
C ARG A 302 -14.78 -12.15 12.01
N LYS A 303 -15.93 -12.15 11.32
CA LYS A 303 -16.09 -12.87 10.04
C LYS A 303 -15.23 -12.22 8.95
N GLU A 304 -15.23 -10.89 8.91
CA GLU A 304 -14.43 -10.13 7.95
C GLU A 304 -12.94 -10.29 8.22
N ILE A 305 -12.50 -10.19 9.48
CA ILE A 305 -11.11 -10.47 9.87
C ILE A 305 -10.65 -11.83 9.35
N LYS A 306 -11.45 -12.89 9.56
CA LYS A 306 -11.12 -14.24 9.06
C LYS A 306 -11.00 -14.26 7.54
N LYS A 307 -11.90 -13.58 6.83
CA LYS A 307 -11.90 -13.49 5.37
C LYS A 307 -10.67 -12.73 4.86
N TRP A 308 -10.35 -11.57 5.43
CA TRP A 308 -9.16 -10.80 5.07
C TRP A 308 -7.88 -11.59 5.34
N ARG A 309 -7.73 -12.21 6.51
CA ARG A 309 -6.55 -13.04 6.81
C ARG A 309 -6.41 -14.21 5.84
N TYR A 310 -7.52 -14.85 5.47
CA TYR A 310 -7.51 -15.90 4.46
C TYR A 310 -7.06 -15.37 3.10
N ASN A 311 -7.66 -14.27 2.63
CA ASN A 311 -7.35 -13.67 1.33
C ASN A 311 -5.91 -13.14 1.26
N ARG A 312 -5.43 -12.45 2.31
CA ARG A 312 -4.04 -11.97 2.43
C ARG A 312 -3.05 -13.12 2.43
N LYS A 313 -3.34 -14.20 3.16
CA LYS A 313 -2.52 -15.41 3.15
C LYS A 313 -2.47 -16.02 1.74
N LYS A 314 -3.61 -16.07 1.04
CA LYS A 314 -3.69 -16.57 -0.32
C LYS A 314 -2.90 -15.68 -1.29
N GLY A 315 -3.13 -14.37 -1.30
CA GLY A 315 -2.41 -13.44 -2.18
C GLY A 315 -0.91 -13.35 -1.91
N PHE A 316 -0.46 -13.66 -0.68
CA PHE A 316 0.98 -13.74 -0.40
C PHE A 316 1.63 -15.01 -0.94
N TYR A 317 1.08 -16.19 -0.63
CA TYR A 317 1.70 -17.45 -1.03
C TYR A 317 1.51 -17.69 -2.52
N GLY A 318 2.62 -17.74 -3.27
CA GLY A 318 2.57 -17.89 -4.72
C GLY A 318 2.96 -16.62 -5.45
N SER A 319 2.84 -15.45 -4.81
CA SER A 319 3.26 -14.15 -5.36
C SER A 319 4.76 -14.07 -5.69
N ALA A 320 5.12 -13.10 -6.53
CA ALA A 320 6.51 -12.76 -6.85
C ALA A 320 7.32 -12.43 -5.59
N ASN A 321 6.75 -11.65 -4.66
CA ASN A 321 7.42 -11.31 -3.39
C ASN A 321 7.75 -12.56 -2.58
N HIS A 322 6.81 -13.51 -2.46
CA HIS A 322 7.07 -14.76 -1.75
C HIS A 322 8.14 -15.61 -2.45
N PHE A 323 8.14 -15.65 -3.79
CA PHE A 323 9.21 -16.31 -4.54
C PHE A 323 10.58 -15.70 -4.24
N PHE A 324 10.72 -14.37 -4.33
CA PHE A 324 12.00 -13.69 -4.09
C PHE A 324 12.48 -13.84 -2.64
N ILE A 325 11.58 -13.77 -1.65
CA ILE A 325 11.93 -14.08 -0.26
C ILE A 325 12.49 -15.50 -0.16
N CYS A 326 11.82 -16.49 -0.75
CA CYS A 326 12.29 -17.88 -0.70
C CYS A 326 13.60 -18.11 -1.47
N LEU A 327 13.83 -17.32 -2.52
CA LEU A 327 15.07 -17.33 -3.29
C LEU A 327 16.25 -16.80 -2.46
N ILE A 328 16.05 -15.65 -1.79
CA ILE A 328 16.99 -15.05 -0.83
C ILE A 328 17.31 -16.03 0.31
N GLU A 329 16.30 -16.66 0.88
CA GLU A 329 16.47 -17.66 1.95
C GLU A 329 17.05 -19.00 1.45
N GLY A 330 17.19 -19.19 0.14
CA GLY A 330 17.70 -20.42 -0.47
C GLY A 330 16.79 -21.63 -0.27
N ASN A 331 15.49 -21.43 -0.01
CA ASN A 331 14.53 -22.49 0.30
C ASN A 331 13.37 -22.62 -0.70
N TYR A 332 13.40 -21.86 -1.81
CA TYR A 332 12.37 -21.82 -2.86
C TYR A 332 11.89 -23.21 -3.31
N TYR A 333 12.81 -24.16 -3.54
CA TYR A 333 12.45 -25.52 -3.96
C TYR A 333 11.56 -26.24 -2.92
N ARG A 334 11.95 -26.18 -1.64
CA ARG A 334 11.16 -26.77 -0.53
C ARG A 334 9.82 -26.05 -0.33
N LYS A 335 9.75 -24.77 -0.73
CA LYS A 335 8.54 -23.97 -0.66
C LYS A 335 7.57 -24.25 -1.81
N GLY A 336 7.98 -25.01 -2.82
CA GLY A 336 7.14 -25.45 -3.94
C GLY A 336 7.45 -24.71 -5.24
N TYR A 337 8.58 -24.01 -5.33
CA TYR A 337 8.99 -23.34 -6.56
C TYR A 337 9.91 -24.21 -7.40
N ARG A 338 9.67 -24.24 -8.70
CA ARG A 338 10.59 -24.78 -9.71
C ARG A 338 10.92 -23.66 -10.69
N VAL A 339 12.19 -23.55 -11.05
CA VAL A 339 12.68 -22.45 -11.90
C VAL A 339 13.37 -23.06 -13.10
N TYR A 340 12.98 -22.59 -14.28
CA TYR A 340 13.50 -23.09 -15.54
C TYR A 340 14.01 -21.92 -16.37
N GLU A 341 15.10 -22.13 -17.07
CA GLU A 341 15.60 -21.21 -18.09
C GLU A 341 14.83 -21.45 -19.40
N ILE A 342 14.37 -20.38 -20.02
CA ILE A 342 13.64 -20.37 -21.30
C ILE A 342 14.12 -19.21 -22.16
N ASN A 343 14.08 -19.38 -23.48
CA ASN A 343 14.53 -18.33 -24.42
C ASN A 343 13.36 -17.52 -24.97
N HIS A 344 12.13 -18.01 -24.82
CA HIS A 344 10.94 -17.33 -25.29
C HIS A 344 9.71 -17.69 -24.44
N PRO A 345 8.75 -16.76 -24.19
CA PRO A 345 7.55 -17.07 -23.40
C PRO A 345 6.69 -18.21 -23.96
N SER A 346 6.77 -18.51 -25.26
CA SER A 346 6.09 -19.67 -25.87
C SER A 346 6.54 -21.00 -25.26
N GLU A 347 7.74 -21.06 -24.70
CA GLU A 347 8.30 -22.29 -24.14
C GLU A 347 7.64 -22.67 -22.80
N ILE A 348 6.71 -21.86 -22.26
CA ILE A 348 5.92 -22.18 -21.06
C ILE A 348 5.17 -23.52 -21.17
N THR A 349 4.88 -24.02 -22.36
CA THR A 349 4.25 -25.33 -22.60
C THR A 349 5.23 -26.41 -23.07
N SER A 350 6.48 -26.05 -23.36
CA SER A 350 7.51 -26.97 -23.85
C SER A 350 7.81 -28.08 -22.84
N GLN A 351 8.04 -29.29 -23.34
CA GLN A 351 8.59 -30.39 -22.55
C GLN A 351 10.11 -30.26 -22.36
N ASN A 352 10.78 -29.54 -23.25
CA ASN A 352 12.22 -29.30 -23.21
C ASN A 352 12.48 -28.01 -22.44
N LYS A 353 12.48 -28.09 -21.11
CA LYS A 353 12.85 -26.99 -20.21
C LYS A 353 13.97 -27.43 -19.30
N THR A 354 14.94 -26.56 -19.07
CA THR A 354 16.07 -26.85 -18.19
C THR A 354 15.76 -26.37 -16.79
N LEU A 355 15.57 -27.30 -15.85
CA LEU A 355 15.44 -26.96 -14.43
C LEU A 355 16.79 -26.45 -13.91
N ILE A 356 16.80 -25.27 -13.30
CA ILE A 356 18.03 -24.64 -12.81
C ILE A 356 18.05 -24.50 -11.29
N ASN A 357 19.27 -24.43 -10.74
CA ASN A 357 19.49 -24.02 -9.35
C ASN A 357 19.47 -22.50 -9.24
N ALA A 358 18.29 -21.92 -9.02
CA ALA A 358 18.07 -20.49 -8.94
C ALA A 358 18.90 -19.79 -7.85
N LYS A 359 19.43 -20.52 -6.85
CA LYS A 359 20.34 -19.94 -5.85
C LYS A 359 21.58 -19.30 -6.49
N ASN A 360 22.01 -19.79 -7.65
CA ASN A 360 23.18 -19.25 -8.36
C ASN A 360 22.91 -17.89 -9.02
N LEU A 361 21.64 -17.50 -9.17
CA LEU A 361 21.21 -16.26 -9.82
C LEU A 361 21.21 -15.07 -8.87
N ILE A 362 21.28 -15.31 -7.56
CA ILE A 362 21.20 -14.29 -6.53
C ILE A 362 22.53 -14.16 -5.78
N ARG A 363 22.97 -12.91 -5.55
CA ARG A 363 24.22 -12.61 -4.84
C ARG A 363 23.99 -11.52 -3.80
N GLU A 364 24.61 -11.67 -2.64
CA GLU A 364 24.59 -10.63 -1.61
C GLU A 364 25.34 -9.37 -2.06
N THR A 365 24.85 -8.20 -1.67
CA THR A 365 25.55 -6.94 -1.88
C THR A 365 26.38 -6.55 -0.64
N LYS A 366 27.05 -5.37 -0.68
CA LYS A 366 27.64 -4.77 0.53
C LYS A 366 26.58 -4.35 1.56
N ASN A 367 25.32 -4.22 1.15
CA ASN A 367 24.18 -3.96 2.01
C ASN A 367 23.53 -5.30 2.41
N PRO A 368 23.53 -5.67 3.71
CA PRO A 368 23.01 -6.96 4.17
C PRO A 368 21.48 -7.11 4.01
N TYR A 369 20.80 -6.08 3.51
CA TYR A 369 19.36 -6.10 3.22
C TYR A 369 19.06 -6.01 1.72
N GLU A 370 20.06 -6.16 0.86
CA GLU A 370 19.92 -6.14 -0.60
C GLU A 370 20.69 -7.28 -1.27
N TRP A 371 20.08 -7.83 -2.31
CA TRP A 371 20.64 -8.88 -3.16
C TRP A 371 20.55 -8.46 -4.63
N VAL A 372 21.57 -8.81 -5.41
CA VAL A 372 21.55 -8.69 -6.86
C VAL A 372 20.95 -9.96 -7.45
N LEU A 373 19.91 -9.83 -8.26
CA LEU A 373 19.40 -10.89 -9.12
C LEU A 373 19.91 -10.67 -10.55
N LYS A 374 20.57 -11.68 -11.12
CA LYS A 374 21.09 -11.64 -12.49
C LYS A 374 20.90 -12.98 -13.20
N PHE A 375 20.41 -12.91 -14.43
CA PHE A 375 20.29 -13.99 -15.40
C PHE A 375 20.20 -13.38 -16.80
N ASP A 376 20.55 -14.14 -17.85
CA ASP A 376 20.71 -13.58 -19.20
C ASP A 376 19.41 -13.67 -20.03
N ASP A 377 18.77 -14.84 -20.07
CA ASP A 377 17.53 -15.07 -20.83
C ASP A 377 16.27 -14.81 -19.97
N MET A 378 15.25 -15.66 -20.07
CA MET A 378 14.04 -15.59 -19.26
C MET A 378 13.97 -16.75 -18.27
N LEU A 379 13.28 -16.51 -17.15
CA LEU A 379 13.00 -17.55 -16.17
C LEU A 379 11.51 -17.84 -16.16
N MET A 380 11.16 -19.11 -16.32
CA MET A 380 9.83 -19.62 -15.99
C MET A 380 9.81 -20.12 -14.55
N ILE A 381 8.88 -19.61 -13.76
CA ILE A 381 8.64 -20.00 -12.38
C ILE A 381 7.34 -20.77 -12.30
N GLU A 382 7.41 -21.99 -11.78
CA GLU A 382 6.25 -22.80 -11.40
C GLU A 382 6.09 -22.77 -9.88
N TYR A 383 4.87 -22.56 -9.41
CA TYR A 383 4.51 -22.71 -8.00
C TYR A 383 3.52 -23.86 -7.80
N THR A 384 4.02 -24.99 -7.30
CA THR A 384 3.30 -26.28 -7.27
C THR A 384 2.22 -26.38 -6.19
N LYS A 385 1.97 -25.30 -5.45
CA LYS A 385 0.97 -25.27 -4.35
C LYS A 385 -0.22 -24.38 -4.67
N GLU A 386 -0.25 -23.79 -5.86
CA GLU A 386 -1.37 -23.03 -6.37
C GLU A 386 -1.67 -23.47 -7.80
N ILE A 387 -2.96 -23.41 -8.13
CA ILE A 387 -3.47 -23.69 -9.46
C ILE A 387 -3.94 -22.36 -10.04
N GLU A 388 -3.67 -22.16 -11.32
CA GLU A 388 -4.11 -20.98 -12.05
C GLU A 388 -5.64 -20.86 -12.01
N SER A 389 -6.14 -19.65 -11.73
CA SER A 389 -7.56 -19.34 -11.79
C SER A 389 -8.16 -19.73 -13.14
N PRO A 390 -9.34 -20.38 -13.18
CA PRO A 390 -10.03 -20.67 -14.45
C PRO A 390 -10.23 -19.43 -15.32
N GLN A 391 -10.47 -18.27 -14.70
CA GLN A 391 -10.61 -17.00 -15.42
C GLN A 391 -9.30 -16.61 -16.14
N TYR A 392 -8.15 -16.74 -15.47
CA TYR A 392 -6.86 -16.48 -16.09
C TYR A 392 -6.62 -17.42 -17.28
N VAL A 393 -6.91 -18.72 -17.11
CA VAL A 393 -6.74 -19.71 -18.18
C VAL A 393 -7.63 -19.38 -19.38
N LEU A 394 -8.89 -19.01 -19.15
CA LEU A 394 -9.80 -18.59 -20.21
C LEU A 394 -9.30 -17.34 -20.95
N GLU A 395 -8.82 -16.33 -20.22
CA GLU A 395 -8.30 -15.09 -20.81
C GLU A 395 -7.03 -15.34 -21.64
N MET A 396 -6.12 -16.18 -21.15
CA MET A 396 -4.92 -16.57 -21.90
C MET A 396 -5.24 -17.39 -23.14
N ASN A 397 -6.36 -18.13 -23.13
CA ASN A 397 -6.83 -18.89 -24.28
C ASN A 397 -7.62 -18.04 -25.29
N SER A 398 -8.28 -16.96 -24.84
CA SER A 398 -9.13 -16.11 -25.67
C SER A 398 -8.41 -14.91 -26.30
N ASN A 399 -7.35 -14.40 -25.65
CA ASN A 399 -6.64 -13.22 -26.14
C ASN A 399 -5.65 -13.60 -27.25
N ASN A 400 -5.96 -13.16 -28.48
CA ASN A 400 -5.06 -13.25 -29.62
C ASN A 400 -3.76 -12.42 -29.48
N GLU A 401 -3.66 -11.54 -28.47
CA GLU A 401 -2.46 -10.73 -28.22
C GLU A 401 -1.31 -11.55 -27.63
N MET A 402 -1.64 -12.72 -27.06
CA MET A 402 -0.69 -13.79 -26.79
C MET A 402 -0.87 -14.95 -27.80
N SER A 403 -1.61 -14.79 -28.91
CA SER A 403 -1.80 -15.92 -29.84
C SER A 403 -0.70 -16.12 -30.86
N ASN A 404 0.19 -15.16 -31.05
CA ASN A 404 1.39 -15.45 -31.85
C ASN A 404 2.47 -16.21 -31.06
N VAL A 405 2.31 -16.36 -29.74
CA VAL A 405 3.32 -16.99 -28.86
C VAL A 405 2.77 -18.17 -28.06
N ILE A 406 1.51 -18.14 -27.62
CA ILE A 406 0.99 -19.11 -26.64
C ILE A 406 -0.26 -19.89 -27.13
N SER A 407 -0.99 -19.42 -28.16
CA SER A 407 -2.32 -19.98 -28.50
C SER A 407 -2.33 -21.35 -29.18
N SER A 408 -1.31 -21.76 -29.95
CA SER A 408 -1.39 -23.04 -30.66
C SER A 408 -1.11 -24.27 -29.80
N THR A 409 -0.68 -24.12 -28.54
CA THR A 409 -0.33 -25.24 -27.64
C THR A 409 -1.02 -25.22 -26.27
N LEU A 410 -1.86 -24.22 -25.96
CA LEU A 410 -2.58 -24.16 -24.67
C LEU A 410 -3.92 -24.90 -24.62
N LEU A 411 -4.41 -25.43 -25.74
CA LEU A 411 -5.71 -26.11 -25.80
C LEU A 411 -5.80 -27.38 -24.93
N ASP A 412 -4.67 -27.90 -24.41
CA ASP A 412 -4.59 -29.09 -23.56
C ASP A 412 -4.10 -28.84 -22.11
N VAL A 413 -3.92 -27.58 -21.68
CA VAL A 413 -3.43 -27.32 -20.32
C VAL A 413 -4.59 -27.26 -19.32
N THR A 414 -4.86 -28.40 -18.68
CA THR A 414 -5.67 -28.42 -17.45
C THR A 414 -5.01 -27.54 -16.38
N PRO A 415 -5.78 -26.75 -15.59
CA PRO A 415 -5.22 -25.99 -14.48
C PRO A 415 -4.56 -26.97 -13.50
N ASN A 416 -3.23 -26.95 -13.45
CA ASN A 416 -2.46 -27.88 -12.61
C ASN A 416 -1.48 -27.13 -11.69
N ILE A 417 -0.79 -26.11 -12.21
CA ILE A 417 0.27 -25.40 -11.51
C ILE A 417 0.30 -23.94 -11.96
N GLN A 418 0.44 -23.00 -11.02
CA GLN A 418 0.69 -21.59 -11.30
C GLN A 418 2.02 -21.39 -12.03
N ARG A 419 1.99 -20.71 -13.18
CA ARG A 419 3.19 -20.35 -13.94
C ARG A 419 3.33 -18.84 -14.13
N SER A 420 4.55 -18.35 -14.02
CA SER A 420 4.90 -16.96 -14.31
C SER A 420 6.25 -16.91 -14.98
N VAL A 421 6.51 -15.86 -15.76
CA VAL A 421 7.79 -15.64 -16.41
C VAL A 421 8.34 -14.29 -16.00
N ILE A 422 9.65 -14.23 -15.79
CA ILE A 422 10.37 -12.97 -15.57
C ILE A 422 11.49 -12.83 -16.59
N GLU A 423 11.71 -11.59 -17.00
CA GLU A 423 12.74 -11.16 -17.95
C GLU A 423 13.43 -9.93 -17.36
N LEU A 424 14.76 -9.88 -17.34
CA LEU A 424 15.45 -8.66 -16.97
C LEU A 424 15.52 -7.71 -18.17
N ARG A 425 15.20 -6.44 -17.91
CA ARG A 425 15.35 -5.32 -18.84
C ARG A 425 16.61 -4.49 -18.55
N ALA A 426 17.36 -4.89 -17.54
CA ALA A 426 18.66 -4.36 -17.15
C ALA A 426 19.63 -5.52 -16.91
N ASP A 427 20.94 -5.26 -16.87
CA ASP A 427 21.96 -6.30 -16.61
C ASP A 427 21.75 -7.08 -15.30
N SER A 428 21.07 -6.46 -14.34
CA SER A 428 20.65 -7.04 -13.06
C SER A 428 19.61 -6.14 -12.38
N VAL A 429 18.91 -6.68 -11.39
CA VAL A 429 18.03 -5.90 -10.50
C VAL A 429 18.38 -6.12 -9.03
N LEU A 430 18.08 -5.12 -8.20
CA LEU A 430 18.21 -5.23 -6.74
C LEU A 430 16.90 -5.70 -6.12
N LEU A 431 17.01 -6.70 -5.26
CA LEU A 431 15.95 -7.19 -4.38
C LEU A 431 16.23 -6.75 -2.96
N ASP A 432 15.22 -6.24 -2.26
CA ASP A 432 15.30 -6.03 -0.82
C ASP A 432 14.98 -7.32 -0.03
N ARG A 433 15.15 -7.27 1.29
CA ARG A 433 14.87 -8.39 2.19
C ARG A 433 13.40 -8.85 2.23
N PHE A 434 12.48 -8.06 1.68
CA PHE A 434 11.06 -8.36 1.58
C PHE A 434 10.67 -8.88 0.19
N GLY A 435 11.66 -9.11 -0.68
CA GLY A 435 11.46 -9.58 -2.04
C GLY A 435 10.96 -8.51 -2.99
N GLN A 436 11.00 -7.23 -2.62
CA GLN A 436 10.65 -6.14 -3.52
C GLN A 436 11.80 -5.81 -4.47
N VAL A 437 11.44 -5.49 -5.70
CA VAL A 437 12.37 -5.10 -6.77
C VAL A 437 12.52 -3.59 -6.73
N LYS A 438 13.74 -3.10 -6.54
CA LYS A 438 14.00 -1.65 -6.40
C LYS A 438 13.89 -0.91 -7.73
N GLU A 439 14.43 -1.50 -8.79
CA GLU A 439 14.33 -0.96 -10.15
C GLU A 439 13.16 -1.64 -10.87
N SER A 440 11.92 -1.16 -10.65
CA SER A 440 10.71 -1.73 -11.26
C SER A 440 10.79 -1.86 -12.79
N ARG A 441 11.45 -0.92 -13.48
CA ARG A 441 11.74 -0.99 -14.93
C ARG A 441 12.73 -2.06 -15.34
N GLY A 442 13.58 -2.50 -14.41
CA GLY A 442 14.66 -3.45 -14.68
C GLY A 442 14.18 -4.89 -14.81
N MET A 443 12.91 -5.20 -14.51
CA MET A 443 12.35 -6.54 -14.67
C MET A 443 10.91 -6.49 -15.18
N LYS A 444 10.64 -7.25 -16.24
CA LYS A 444 9.30 -7.51 -16.76
C LYS A 444 8.77 -8.81 -16.16
N MET A 445 7.57 -8.75 -15.59
CA MET A 445 6.83 -9.95 -15.16
C MET A 445 5.73 -10.28 -16.19
N MET A 446 5.50 -11.57 -16.40
CA MET A 446 4.52 -12.12 -17.34
C MET A 446 3.81 -13.34 -16.72
N GLY A 447 2.70 -13.74 -17.34
CA GLY A 447 1.89 -14.86 -16.86
C GLY A 447 1.10 -14.50 -15.61
N TYR A 448 0.97 -15.44 -14.68
CA TYR A 448 0.04 -15.29 -13.54
C TYR A 448 0.34 -14.07 -12.65
N TRP A 449 1.60 -13.79 -12.32
CA TRP A 449 1.96 -12.60 -11.52
C TRP A 449 1.61 -11.28 -12.21
N ALA A 450 1.71 -11.21 -13.54
CA ALA A 450 1.31 -10.03 -14.28
C ALA A 450 -0.22 -9.83 -14.32
N TRP A 451 -0.99 -10.89 -14.05
CA TRP A 451 -2.46 -10.84 -14.02
C TRP A 451 -3.01 -10.38 -12.65
N GLU A 452 -2.28 -10.62 -11.56
CA GLU A 452 -2.66 -10.28 -10.18
C GLU A 452 -2.63 -8.76 -9.88
N ARG A 453 -1.74 -7.99 -10.54
CA ARG A 453 -1.67 -6.51 -10.54
C ARG A 453 -1.84 -5.88 -9.13
N VAL A 454 -2.35 -4.64 -9.03
CA VAL A 454 -2.46 -3.89 -7.76
C VAL A 454 -3.52 -4.49 -6.82
N GLY A 455 -4.54 -5.16 -7.35
CA GLY A 455 -5.65 -5.73 -6.57
C GLY A 455 -5.24 -6.86 -5.62
N ASP A 456 -4.14 -7.53 -5.92
CA ASP A 456 -3.54 -8.59 -5.08
C ASP A 456 -2.26 -8.13 -4.37
N MET A 457 -1.88 -6.85 -4.52
CA MET A 457 -0.65 -6.33 -3.94
C MET A 457 -0.68 -6.44 -2.41
N MET A 458 0.41 -6.97 -1.86
CA MET A 458 0.62 -7.13 -0.42
C MET A 458 1.71 -6.19 0.07
N PRO A 459 1.59 -5.64 1.30
CA PRO A 459 2.63 -4.78 1.83
C PRO A 459 3.95 -5.53 2.00
N ALA A 460 5.07 -4.84 1.76
CA ALA A 460 6.41 -5.29 2.10
C ALA A 460 6.47 -5.69 3.57
N GLY A 461 7.08 -6.84 3.84
CA GLY A 461 7.18 -7.39 5.17
C GLY A 461 5.89 -8.00 5.72
N TYR A 462 4.85 -8.16 4.91
CA TYR A 462 3.70 -8.98 5.32
C TYR A 462 4.15 -10.41 5.67
N ASP A 463 3.82 -10.85 6.88
CA ASP A 463 4.03 -12.22 7.35
C ASP A 463 2.67 -12.85 7.71
N PRO A 464 2.22 -13.90 6.99
CA PRO A 464 0.99 -14.61 7.32
C PRO A 464 0.93 -15.13 8.75
N LYS A 465 2.07 -15.43 9.40
CA LYS A 465 2.11 -15.89 10.80
C LYS A 465 1.97 -14.71 11.78
N GLY A 466 2.45 -13.53 11.38
CA GLY A 466 2.41 -12.28 12.13
C GLY A 466 1.10 -11.50 11.96
N ASP A 467 0.21 -11.89 11.04
CA ASP A 467 -1.08 -11.21 10.83
C ASP A 467 -2.00 -11.38 12.05
N LYS A 468 -1.96 -10.36 12.92
CA LYS A 468 -2.74 -10.22 14.16
C LYS A 468 -3.87 -9.20 14.00
N LEU A 469 -4.54 -9.12 12.85
CA LEU A 469 -5.78 -8.35 12.73
C LEU A 469 -6.75 -8.69 13.87
N THR A 470 -7.08 -7.70 14.69
CA THR A 470 -8.05 -7.78 15.80
C THR A 470 -9.14 -6.74 15.59
N THR A 471 -10.35 -7.03 16.06
CA THR A 471 -11.34 -5.97 16.31
C THR A 471 -10.83 -5.14 17.47
N ARG A 472 -10.90 -3.80 17.40
CA ARG A 472 -10.74 -2.96 18.59
C ARG A 472 -11.89 -3.19 19.57
#